data_AF-W1XB58-F1
#
_entry.id   AF-W1XB58-F1
#
_cell.length_a   1.000
_cell.length_b   1.000
_cell.length_c   1.000
_cell.angle_alpha   90.00
_cell.angle_beta   90.00
_cell.angle_gamma   90.00
#
_symmetry.space_group_name_H-M   'P 1'
#
loop_
_entity.id
_entity.type
_entity.pdbx_description
1 polymer ?
#
loop_
_entity_poly.entity_id
_entity_poly.type
_entity_poly.pdbx_seq_one_letter_code
_entity_poly.pdbx_strand_id
1 'polypeptide(L)' 'REAVTETAAALGFISAIGAVGGFFIPQAFGMSLNMTGSPVGAMKVFLIFYIICVLLTWLVYGRRKFSQK' A
#
# COMPACT_ATOMS: atom_id res chain seq x y z
N ARG A 1 27.70 -7.87 6.03
CA ARG A 1 26.92 -9.13 6.02
C ARG A 1 25.62 -8.97 6.78
N GLU A 2 25.64 -8.43 8.01
CA GLU A 2 24.42 -8.19 8.79
C GLU A 2 23.38 -7.28 8.11
N ALA A 3 23.80 -6.14 7.55
CA ALA A 3 22.88 -5.24 6.83
C ALA A 3 22.15 -5.92 5.64
N VAL A 4 22.79 -6.89 4.98
CA VAL A 4 22.17 -7.64 3.87
C VAL A 4 21.13 -8.62 4.44
N THR A 5 21.44 -9.29 5.55
CA THR A 5 20.51 -10.19 6.24
C THR A 5 19.28 -9.46 6.76
N GLU A 6 19.45 -8.29 7.39
CA GLU A 6 18.33 -7.49 7.89
C GLU A 6 17.46 -6.95 6.75
N THR A 7 18.07 -6.48 5.65
CA THR A 7 17.33 -6.00 4.49
C THR A 7 16.55 -7.16 3.83
N ALA A 8 17.14 -8.34 3.72
CA ALA A 8 16.46 -9.52 3.19
C ALA A 8 15.26 -9.95 4.06
N ALA A 9 15.42 -9.94 5.38
CA ALA A 9 14.31 -10.21 6.31
C ALA A 9 13.19 -9.17 6.17
N ALA A 10 13.53 -7.88 6.14
CA ALA A 10 12.56 -6.80 5.98
C ALA A 10 11.79 -6.93 4.65
N LEU A 11 12.49 -7.18 3.53
CA LEU A 11 11.86 -7.39 2.22
C LEU A 11 10.93 -8.61 2.21
N GLY A 12 11.29 -9.69 2.91
CA GLY A 12 10.43 -10.87 3.09
C GLY A 12 9.13 -10.58 3.85
N PHE A 13 9.19 -9.77 4.91
CA PHE A 13 7.98 -9.34 5.61
C PHE A 13 7.11 -8.39 4.77
N ILE A 14 7.75 -7.45 4.06
CA ILE A 14 7.04 -6.51 3.17
C ILE A 14 6.30 -7.28 2.06
N SER A 15 6.91 -8.32 1.49
CA SER A 15 6.28 -9.11 0.44
C SER A 15 5.08 -9.92 0.95
N ALA A 16 5.16 -10.50 2.14
CA ALA A 16 4.04 -11.20 2.77
C ALA A 16 2.83 -10.27 2.99
N ILE A 17 3.07 -9.05 3.47
CA ILE A 17 2.02 -8.03 3.64
C ILE A 17 1.46 -7.60 2.28
N GLY A 18 2.32 -7.41 1.27
CA GLY A 18 1.90 -7.05 -0.09
C GLY A 18 0.99 -8.10 -0.75
N ALA A 19 1.24 -9.39 -0.50
CA ALA A 19 0.41 -10.48 -1.02
C ALA A 19 -1.05 -10.42 -0.52
N VAL A 20 -1.27 -9.98 0.73
CA VAL A 20 -2.62 -9.77 1.28
C VAL A 20 -3.39 -8.71 0.49
N GLY A 21 -2.69 -7.68 0.01
CA GLY A 21 -3.28 -6.66 -0.87
C GLY A 21 -3.81 -7.23 -2.19
N GLY A 22 -3.12 -8.23 -2.76
CA GLY A 22 -3.55 -8.90 -3.99
C GLY A 22 -4.86 -9.67 -3.86
N PHE A 23 -5.16 -10.21 -2.67
CA PHE A 23 -6.44 -10.87 -2.37
C PHE A 23 -7.54 -9.86 -2.00
N PHE A 24 -7.16 -8.76 -1.34
CA PHE A 24 -8.09 -7.70 -0.94
C PHE A 24 -8.74 -7.02 -2.15
N ILE A 25 -8.01 -6.86 -3.26
CA ILE A 25 -8.52 -6.20 -4.47
C ILE A 25 -9.78 -6.88 -5.04
N PRO A 26 -9.74 -8.17 -5.46
CA PRO A 26 -10.90 -8.84 -6.01
C PRO A 26 -12.04 -8.98 -4.99
N GLN A 27 -11.72 -9.14 -3.70
CA GLN A 27 -12.73 -9.21 -2.65
C GLN A 27 -13.49 -7.89 -2.45
N ALA A 28 -12.78 -6.75 -2.49
CA ALA A 28 -13.39 -5.41 -2.38
C ALA A 28 -14.26 -5.07 -3.60
N PHE A 29 -13.85 -5.48 -4.80
CA PHE A 29 -14.67 -5.37 -6.01
C PHE A 29 -15.93 -6.25 -5.93
N GLY A 30 -15.78 -7.51 -5.51
CA GLY A 30 -16.90 -8.43 -5.30
C GLY A 30 -17.92 -7.90 -4.29
N MET A 31 -17.44 -7.35 -3.16
CA MET A 31 -18.31 -6.74 -2.14
C MET A 31 -19.02 -5.48 -2.67
N SER A 32 -18.33 -4.60 -3.41
CA SER A 32 -18.96 -3.40 -3.99
C SER A 32 -19.99 -3.72 -5.08
N LEU A 33 -19.74 -4.75 -5.89
CA LEU A 33 -20.70 -5.24 -6.89
C LEU A 33 -21.92 -5.86 -6.22
N ASN A 34 -21.72 -6.66 -5.17
CA ASN A 34 -22.81 -7.38 -4.50
C ASN A 34 -23.70 -6.47 -3.63
N MET A 35 -23.15 -5.42 -3.02
CA MET A 35 -23.92 -4.52 -2.13
C MET A 35 -24.48 -3.28 -2.82
N THR A 36 -23.84 -2.79 -3.88
CA THR A 36 -24.20 -1.51 -4.52
C THR A 36 -24.46 -1.60 -6.02
N GLY A 37 -24.24 -2.75 -6.65
CA GLY A 37 -24.41 -2.94 -8.11
C GLY A 37 -23.45 -2.09 -8.97
N SER A 38 -22.52 -1.36 -8.34
CA SER A 38 -21.64 -0.40 -9.00
C SER A 38 -20.21 -0.49 -8.44
N PRO A 39 -19.18 -0.56 -9.29
CA PRO A 39 -17.77 -0.70 -8.89
C PRO A 39 -17.19 0.58 -8.28
N VAL A 40 -17.95 1.68 -8.23
CA VAL A 40 -17.49 3.00 -7.79
C VAL A 40 -17.06 2.99 -6.31
N GLY A 41 -17.69 2.16 -5.47
CA GLY A 41 -17.29 1.98 -4.06
C GLY A 41 -15.84 1.49 -3.92
N ALA A 42 -15.49 0.45 -4.66
CA ALA A 42 -14.13 -0.12 -4.69
C ALA A 42 -13.12 0.89 -5.25
N MET A 43 -13.48 1.62 -6.32
CA MET A 43 -12.60 2.64 -6.91
C MET A 43 -12.26 3.77 -5.93
N LYS A 44 -13.22 4.23 -5.11
CA LYS A 44 -12.93 5.25 -4.08
C LYS A 44 -11.98 4.73 -3.01
N VAL A 45 -12.10 3.47 -2.59
CA VAL A 45 -11.18 2.85 -1.62
C VAL A 45 -9.76 2.76 -2.17
N PHE A 46 -9.59 2.31 -3.42
CA PHE A 46 -8.27 2.29 -4.07
C PHE A 46 -7.68 3.69 -4.21
N LEU A 47 -8.50 4.69 -4.58
CA LEU A 47 -8.05 6.06 -4.71
C LEU A 47 -7.54 6.61 -3.37
N ILE A 48 -8.30 6.41 -2.29
CA ILE A 48 -7.89 6.84 -0.94
C ILE A 48 -6.59 6.14 -0.53
N PHE A 49 -6.47 4.84 -0.77
CA PHE A 49 -5.25 4.08 -0.48
C PHE A 49 -4.03 4.64 -1.25
N TYR A 50 -4.18 4.96 -2.54
CA TYR A 50 -3.11 5.58 -3.33
C TYR A 50 -2.70 6.96 -2.80
N ILE A 51 -3.66 7.80 -2.40
CA ILE A 51 -3.37 9.10 -1.81
C ILE A 51 -2.55 8.94 -0.52
N ILE A 52 -2.93 7.99 0.34
CA ILE A 52 -2.18 7.68 1.56
C ILE A 52 -0.76 7.23 1.22
N CYS A 53 -0.58 6.33 0.25
CA CYS A 53 0.76 5.91 -0.20
C CYS A 53 1.62 7.09 -0.65
N VAL A 54 1.07 7.99 -1.47
CA VAL A 54 1.79 9.19 -1.92
C VAL A 54 2.18 10.08 -0.74
N LEU A 55 1.27 10.31 0.22
CA LEU A 55 1.56 11.09 1.42
C LEU A 55 2.65 10.45 2.27
N LEU A 56 2.62 9.12 2.46
CA LEU A 56 3.66 8.40 3.19
C LEU A 56 5.01 8.51 2.49
N THR A 57 5.05 8.32 1.16
CA THR A 57 6.29 8.52 0.38
C THR A 57 6.79 9.95 0.51
N TRP A 58 5.89 10.95 0.47
CA TRP A 58 6.29 12.35 0.63
C TRP A 58 6.82 12.65 2.04
N LEU A 59 6.20 12.10 3.09
CA LEU A 59 6.67 12.24 4.47
C LEU A 59 8.03 11.57 4.69
N VAL A 60 8.24 10.37 4.15
CA VAL A 60 9.50 9.63 4.32
C VAL A 60 10.61 10.19 3.43
N TYR A 61 10.30 10.51 2.18
CA TYR A 61 11.30 10.89 1.16
C TYR A 61 11.49 12.41 1.06
N GLY A 62 10.38 13.17 1.03
CA GLY A 62 10.41 14.63 0.92
C GLY A 62 10.81 15.34 2.21
N ARG A 63 10.36 14.89 3.39
CA ARG A 63 10.81 15.52 4.66
C ARG A 63 12.26 15.17 5.00
N ARG A 64 12.76 13.98 4.65
CA ARG A 64 14.19 13.63 4.86
C ARG A 64 15.13 14.43 3.95
N LYS A 65 14.70 14.80 2.73
CA LYS A 65 15.45 15.74 1.88
C LYS A 65 15.46 17.17 2.43
N PHE A 66 14.41 17.60 3.13
CA PHE A 66 14.32 18.96 3.70
C PHE A 66 15.11 19.13 5.01
N SER A 67 15.42 18.05 5.72
CA SER A 67 16.21 18.03 6.97
C SER A 67 17.62 17.45 6.77
N GLN A 68 18.26 17.76 5.65
CA GLN A 68 19.68 17.49 5.41
C GLN A 68 20.35 18.78 4.91
N LYS A 69 20.11 19.87 5.65
CA LYS A 69 20.82 21.14 5.53
C LYS A 69 21.29 21.59 6.90
#